data_AF-A0A2G6IBD5-F1
#
_entry.id   AF-A0A2G6IBD5-F1
#
_cell.length_a   1.000
_cell.length_b   1.000
_cell.length_c   1.000
_cell.angle_alpha   90.00
_cell.angle_beta   90.00
_cell.angle_gamma   90.00
#
_symmetry.space_group_name_H-M   'P 1'
#
loop_
_entity.id
_entity.type
_entity.pdbx_description
1 polymer ?
#
loop_
_entity_poly.entity_id
_entity_poly.type
_entity_poly.pdbx_seq_one_letter_code
_entity_poly.pdbx_strand_id
1 'polypeptide(L)'
;MSRLFRFFETRVDPFAPGPSATPPKTVWPFLKSHYGNFRRWMVWMALSGVVVALIETGLIFYTGRVVDLMDATGPAAFWTTHGVELLFAAALVLLLRPLSILFNRFLLEQTLAGNMQDQVRWRAHKHLLGQSMGFFQNDFAGRLSNRVMQLGPAVEDSTYMAFEGI
;
A
#
# COMPACT_ATOMS: atom_id res chain seq x y z
N MET A 1 7.45 -18.36 13.02
CA MET A 1 7.01 -17.50 11.90
C MET A 1 6.12 -16.33 12.37
N SER A 2 6.33 -15.79 13.59
CA SER A 2 5.21 -15.28 14.42
C SER A 2 5.29 -13.83 14.95
N ARG A 3 6.39 -13.09 14.72
CA ARG A 3 6.56 -11.73 15.28
C ARG A 3 6.54 -10.60 14.25
N LEU A 4 7.10 -10.82 13.05
CA LEU A 4 7.17 -9.79 12.01
C LEU A 4 5.78 -9.47 11.43
N PHE A 5 5.04 -10.48 10.98
CA PHE A 5 3.67 -10.32 10.47
C PHE A 5 2.72 -9.72 11.51
N ARG A 6 2.77 -10.25 12.74
CA ARG A 6 1.99 -9.74 13.88
C ARG A 6 2.28 -8.28 14.18
N PHE A 7 3.53 -7.83 14.04
CA PHE A 7 3.88 -6.43 14.29
C PHE A 7 3.18 -5.48 13.32
N PHE A 8 3.00 -5.84 12.05
CA PHE A 8 2.26 -5.02 11.08
C PHE A 8 0.75 -5.16 11.24
N GLU A 9 0.25 -6.36 11.53
CA GLU A 9 -1.18 -6.64 11.74
C GLU A 9 -1.75 -5.94 12.98
N THR A 10 -1.02 -5.93 14.12
CA THR A 10 -1.56 -5.41 15.39
C THR A 10 -1.56 -3.87 15.45
N ARG A 11 -1.04 -3.18 14.43
CA ARG A 11 -0.86 -1.71 14.44
C ARG A 11 -2.08 -0.94 13.98
N VAL A 12 -3.00 -1.60 13.31
CA VAL A 12 -4.31 -1.05 12.99
C VAL A 12 -5.34 -1.97 13.58
N ASP A 13 -6.19 -1.46 14.46
CA ASP A 13 -7.36 -2.18 14.92
C ASP A 13 -8.49 -2.00 13.87
N PRO A 14 -8.84 -3.05 13.12
CA PRO A 14 -9.93 -2.98 12.15
C PRO A 14 -11.29 -2.83 12.84
N PHE A 15 -11.42 -3.24 14.10
CA PHE A 15 -12.67 -3.25 14.87
C PHE A 15 -12.85 -2.00 15.74
N ALA A 16 -11.87 -1.09 15.75
CA ALA A 16 -11.93 0.13 16.55
C ALA A 16 -13.21 0.94 16.26
N PRO A 17 -13.80 1.62 17.28
CA PRO A 17 -15.08 2.29 17.16
C PRO A 17 -15.06 3.35 16.04
N GLY A 18 -15.76 3.08 14.94
CA GLY A 18 -16.02 4.06 13.88
C GLY A 18 -17.16 5.01 14.25
N PRO A 19 -17.32 6.14 13.53
CA PRO A 19 -18.44 7.05 13.72
C PRO A 19 -19.77 6.27 13.66
N SER A 20 -20.64 6.44 14.66
CA SER A 20 -21.98 5.81 14.69
C SER A 20 -22.98 6.48 13.75
N ALA A 21 -22.55 7.49 12.99
CA ALA A 21 -23.38 8.22 12.05
C ALA A 21 -23.59 7.43 10.76
N THR A 22 -24.70 7.72 10.07
CA THR A 22 -24.98 7.17 8.74
C THR A 22 -23.81 7.46 7.78
N PRO A 23 -23.32 6.46 7.03
CA PRO A 23 -22.24 6.66 6.09
C PRO A 23 -22.56 7.76 5.07
N PRO A 24 -21.59 8.58 4.65
CA PRO A 24 -21.80 9.60 3.64
C PRO A 24 -22.32 9.03 2.31
N LYS A 25 -23.21 9.76 1.62
CA LYS A 25 -23.81 9.33 0.34
C LYS A 25 -22.88 9.47 -0.87
N THR A 26 -21.79 10.23 -0.72
CA THR A 26 -20.82 10.54 -1.78
C THR A 26 -19.54 9.74 -1.61
N VAL A 27 -18.96 9.27 -2.71
CA VAL A 27 -17.79 8.35 -2.73
C VAL A 27 -16.60 8.86 -1.93
N TRP A 28 -16.14 10.08 -2.18
CA TRP A 28 -14.91 10.58 -1.52
C TRP A 28 -15.04 10.74 0.00
N PRO A 29 -16.09 11.41 0.54
CA PRO A 29 -16.34 11.44 1.98
C PRO A 29 -16.51 10.05 2.60
N PHE A 30 -17.09 9.10 1.86
CA PHE A 30 -17.21 7.71 2.31
C PHE A 30 -15.84 7.03 2.45
N LEU A 31 -14.97 7.12 1.43
CA LEU A 31 -13.59 6.60 1.52
C LEU A 31 -12.81 7.26 2.66
N LYS A 32 -12.87 8.60 2.76
CA LYS A 32 -12.19 9.37 3.81
C LYS A 32 -12.61 8.93 5.23
N SER A 33 -13.84 8.48 5.42
CA SER A 33 -14.32 7.99 6.72
C SER A 33 -13.60 6.71 7.20
N HIS A 34 -12.98 5.96 6.29
CA HIS A 34 -12.23 4.73 6.58
C HIS A 34 -10.75 5.01 6.89
N TYR A 35 -10.19 6.12 6.41
CA TYR A 35 -8.76 6.42 6.56
C TYR A 35 -8.30 6.80 7.97
N GLY A 36 -9.22 7.06 8.91
CA GLY A 36 -8.89 7.54 10.25
C GLY A 36 -7.83 6.70 10.98
N ASN A 37 -8.03 5.37 11.03
CA ASN A 37 -7.11 4.45 11.72
C ASN A 37 -5.81 4.21 10.93
N PHE A 38 -5.84 4.42 9.62
CA PHE A 38 -4.72 4.17 8.72
C PHE A 38 -3.85 5.41 8.48
N ARG A 39 -4.28 6.61 8.90
CA ARG A 39 -3.65 7.89 8.52
C ARG A 39 -2.14 7.95 8.75
N ARG A 40 -1.65 7.42 9.88
CA ARG A 40 -0.21 7.38 10.18
C ARG A 40 0.53 6.43 9.24
N TRP A 41 -0.06 5.28 8.95
CA TRP A 41 0.50 4.27 8.06
C TRP A 41 0.47 4.67 6.60
N MET A 42 -0.58 5.39 6.18
CA MET A 42 -0.69 5.94 4.83
C MET A 42 0.46 6.91 4.50
N VAL A 43 0.92 7.69 5.50
CA VAL A 43 2.12 8.53 5.33
C VAL A 43 3.37 7.68 5.13
N TRP A 44 3.56 6.61 5.91
CA TRP A 44 4.69 5.69 5.73
C TRP A 44 4.64 4.95 4.39
N MET A 45 3.45 4.55 3.92
CA MET A 45 3.25 3.95 2.60
C MET A 45 3.68 4.93 1.51
N ALA A 46 3.18 6.16 1.52
CA ALA A 46 3.56 7.20 0.55
C ALA A 46 5.07 7.47 0.57
N LEU A 47 5.67 7.62 1.76
CA LEU A 47 7.12 7.84 1.88
C LEU A 47 7.91 6.66 1.32
N SER A 48 7.48 5.42 1.58
CA SER A 48 8.14 4.23 1.06
C SER A 48 8.04 4.12 -0.46
N GLY A 49 6.90 4.51 -1.06
CA GLY A 49 6.71 4.59 -2.51
C GLY A 49 7.66 5.62 -3.13
N VAL A 50 7.72 6.83 -2.57
CA VAL A 50 8.68 7.87 -3.01
C VAL A 50 10.13 7.39 -2.93
N VAL A 51 10.52 6.65 -1.88
CA VAL A 51 11.87 6.07 -1.80
C VAL A 51 12.12 5.07 -2.93
N VAL A 52 11.16 4.20 -3.24
CA VAL A 52 11.26 3.28 -4.39
C VAL A 52 11.40 4.05 -5.69
N ALA A 53 10.55 5.06 -5.94
CA ALA A 53 10.61 5.89 -7.14
C ALA A 53 11.95 6.65 -7.27
N LEU A 54 12.50 7.15 -6.18
CA LEU A 54 13.82 7.80 -6.16
C LEU A 54 14.95 6.82 -6.49
N ILE A 55 14.88 5.59 -5.96
CA ILE A 55 15.84 4.54 -6.31
C ILE A 55 15.76 4.24 -7.80
N GLU A 56 14.56 4.03 -8.34
CA GLU A 56 14.37 3.71 -9.77
C GLU A 56 14.82 4.86 -10.67
N THR A 57 14.50 6.10 -10.32
CA THR A 57 14.98 7.29 -11.03
C THR A 57 16.52 7.39 -10.95
N GLY A 58 17.09 7.11 -9.78
CA GLY A 58 18.54 7.07 -9.57
C GLY A 58 19.24 6.02 -10.42
N LEU A 59 18.61 4.88 -10.68
CA LEU A 59 19.14 3.85 -11.59
C LEU A 59 19.18 4.32 -13.04
N ILE A 60 18.14 5.01 -13.49
CA ILE A 60 18.09 5.59 -14.84
C ILE A 60 19.23 6.61 -14.99
N PHE A 61 19.40 7.49 -14.00
CA PHE A 61 20.51 8.44 -13.96
C PHE A 61 21.88 7.75 -13.95
N TYR A 62 22.06 6.73 -13.09
CA TYR A 62 23.33 6.03 -12.98
C TYR A 62 23.71 5.31 -14.26
N THR A 63 22.73 4.74 -14.98
CA THR A 63 22.95 4.16 -16.31
C THR A 63 23.56 5.18 -17.27
N GLY A 64 23.06 6.42 -17.28
CA GLY A 64 23.65 7.51 -18.08
C GLY A 64 25.09 7.82 -17.67
N ARG A 65 25.34 7.96 -16.36
CA ARG A 65 26.70 8.18 -15.84
C ARG A 65 27.67 7.07 -16.23
N VAL A 66 27.22 5.81 -16.26
CA VAL A 66 28.06 4.68 -16.69
C VAL A 66 28.48 4.84 -18.14
N VAL A 67 27.57 5.26 -19.03
CA VAL A 67 27.89 5.57 -20.44
C VAL A 67 28.92 6.70 -20.52
N ASP A 68 28.71 7.80 -19.78
CA ASP A 68 29.64 8.94 -19.77
C ASP A 68 31.05 8.54 -19.30
N LEU A 69 31.16 7.68 -18.28
CA LEU A 69 32.44 7.17 -17.79
C LEU A 69 33.14 6.27 -18.81
N MET A 70 32.38 5.46 -19.56
CA MET A 70 32.93 4.63 -20.65
C MET A 70 33.51 5.51 -21.77
N ASP A 71 32.82 6.57 -22.15
CA ASP A 71 33.27 7.51 -23.19
C ASP A 71 34.52 8.30 -22.75
N ALA A 72 34.61 8.69 -21.48
CA ALA A 72 35.74 9.47 -20.97
C ALA A 72 37.04 8.66 -20.79
N THR A 73 36.95 7.41 -20.33
CA THR A 73 38.13 6.60 -19.93
C THR A 73 38.62 5.65 -21.04
N GLY A 74 37.75 5.34 -22.00
CA GLY A 74 38.00 4.36 -23.05
C GLY A 74 37.92 2.90 -22.57
N PRO A 75 37.59 1.93 -23.46
CA PRO A 75 37.28 0.55 -23.08
C PRO A 75 38.42 -0.20 -22.38
N ALA A 76 39.67 0.17 -22.66
CA ALA A 76 40.85 -0.52 -22.18
C ALA A 76 41.18 -0.23 -20.70
N ALA A 77 40.87 0.97 -20.20
CA ALA A 77 41.16 1.39 -18.82
C ALA A 77 39.92 1.46 -17.91
N PHE A 78 38.72 1.34 -18.49
CA PHE A 78 37.46 1.46 -17.76
C PHE A 78 37.31 0.44 -16.62
N TRP A 79 37.55 -0.84 -16.90
CA TRP A 79 37.39 -1.91 -15.90
C TRP A 79 38.42 -1.86 -14.79
N THR A 80 39.67 -1.49 -15.12
CA THR A 80 40.75 -1.37 -14.14
C THR A 80 40.56 -0.16 -13.23
N THR A 81 39.94 0.91 -13.73
CA THR A 81 39.75 2.16 -12.99
C THR A 81 38.42 2.19 -12.22
N HIS A 82 37.31 1.74 -12.83
CA HIS A 82 35.96 1.86 -12.28
C HIS A 82 35.29 0.51 -11.93
N GLY A 83 35.93 -0.63 -12.19
CA GLY A 83 35.31 -1.94 -11.96
C GLY A 83 34.86 -2.21 -10.52
N VAL A 84 35.62 -1.72 -9.53
CA VAL A 84 35.25 -1.85 -8.11
C VAL A 84 34.06 -0.95 -7.75
N GLU A 85 34.04 0.30 -8.23
CA GLU A 85 32.92 1.24 -8.06
C GLU A 85 31.63 0.65 -8.67
N LEU A 86 31.72 0.12 -9.89
CA LEU A 86 30.61 -0.54 -10.59
C LEU A 86 30.11 -1.78 -9.85
N LEU A 87 31.00 -2.61 -9.30
CA LEU A 87 30.60 -3.80 -8.54
C LEU A 87 29.84 -3.41 -7.27
N PHE A 88 30.32 -2.40 -6.53
CA PHE A 88 29.62 -1.89 -5.35
C PHE A 88 28.28 -1.25 -5.70
N ALA A 89 28.24 -0.44 -6.76
CA ALA A 89 26.99 0.13 -7.25
C ALA A 89 26.01 -0.98 -7.64
N ALA A 90 26.43 -1.98 -8.43
CA ALA A 90 25.58 -3.10 -8.83
C ALA A 90 25.08 -3.90 -7.63
N ALA A 91 25.94 -4.22 -6.65
CA ALA A 91 25.54 -4.92 -5.44
C ALA A 91 24.55 -4.10 -4.61
N LEU A 92 24.78 -2.80 -4.45
CA LEU A 92 23.89 -1.91 -3.73
C LEU A 92 22.54 -1.79 -4.43
N VAL A 93 22.52 -1.69 -5.76
CA VAL A 93 21.29 -1.68 -6.56
C VAL A 93 20.51 -2.98 -6.41
N LEU A 94 21.20 -4.12 -6.54
CA LEU A 94 20.60 -5.45 -6.42
C LEU A 94 20.07 -5.76 -5.02
N LEU A 95 20.52 -5.06 -3.99
CA LEU A 95 20.03 -5.22 -2.61
C LEU A 95 19.01 -4.14 -2.23
N LEU A 96 19.36 -2.87 -2.44
CA LEU A 96 18.56 -1.72 -2.02
C LEU A 96 17.20 -1.69 -2.72
N ARG A 97 17.16 -1.99 -4.02
CA ARG A 97 15.92 -1.99 -4.79
C ARG A 97 14.92 -3.05 -4.29
N PRO A 98 15.25 -4.35 -4.25
CA PRO A 98 14.29 -5.34 -3.76
C PRO A 98 13.95 -5.15 -2.30
N LEU A 99 14.88 -4.70 -1.44
CA LEU A 99 14.56 -4.41 -0.03
C LEU A 99 13.55 -3.27 0.11
N SER A 100 13.67 -2.22 -0.69
CA SER A 100 12.75 -1.07 -0.66
C SER A 100 11.37 -1.45 -1.19
N ILE A 101 11.31 -2.21 -2.30
CA ILE A 101 10.06 -2.74 -2.84
C ILE A 101 9.40 -3.67 -1.84
N LEU A 102 10.17 -4.59 -1.24
CA LEU A 102 9.67 -5.54 -0.26
C LEU A 102 9.08 -4.80 0.95
N PHE A 103 9.77 -3.79 1.47
CA PHE A 103 9.28 -2.97 2.57
C PHE A 103 7.97 -2.23 2.22
N ASN A 104 7.90 -1.62 1.03
CA ASN A 104 6.68 -0.98 0.53
C ASN A 104 5.51 -1.98 0.41
N ARG A 105 5.75 -3.16 -0.17
CA ARG A 105 4.73 -4.22 -0.29
C ARG A 105 4.28 -4.76 1.06
N PHE A 106 5.18 -4.91 2.02
CA PHE A 106 4.79 -5.26 3.40
C PHE A 106 3.85 -4.23 4.01
N LEU A 107 4.06 -2.93 3.78
CA LEU A 107 3.15 -1.91 4.28
C LEU A 107 1.78 -2.00 3.58
N LEU A 108 1.76 -2.13 2.25
CA LEU A 108 0.51 -2.18 1.50
C LEU A 108 -0.28 -3.47 1.75
N GLU A 109 0.34 -4.64 1.57
CA GLU A 109 -0.37 -5.93 1.66
C GLU A 109 -0.65 -6.32 3.11
N GLN A 110 0.34 -6.21 4.00
CA GLN A 110 0.19 -6.69 5.38
C GLN A 110 -0.51 -5.69 6.30
N THR A 111 -0.32 -4.39 6.08
CA THR A 111 -0.86 -3.36 6.99
C THR A 111 -2.16 -2.78 6.49
N LEU A 112 -2.29 -2.51 5.18
CA LEU A 112 -3.48 -1.88 4.60
C LEU A 112 -4.51 -2.91 4.13
N ALA A 113 -4.15 -3.79 3.18
CA ALA A 113 -5.11 -4.59 2.42
C ALA A 113 -6.02 -5.44 3.34
N GLY A 114 -5.44 -6.32 4.15
CA GLY A 114 -6.23 -7.17 5.05
C GLY A 114 -7.04 -6.38 6.08
N ASN A 115 -6.40 -5.46 6.80
CA ASN A 115 -7.06 -4.70 7.87
C ASN A 115 -8.18 -3.79 7.36
N MET A 116 -8.01 -3.20 6.17
CA MET A 116 -8.99 -2.27 5.64
C MET A 116 -10.22 -3.00 5.11
N GLN A 117 -10.03 -4.14 4.44
CA GLN A 117 -11.12 -5.01 4.01
C GLN A 117 -11.98 -5.45 5.20
N ASP A 118 -11.35 -5.89 6.30
CA ASP A 118 -12.04 -6.33 7.50
C ASP A 118 -12.74 -5.18 8.23
N GLN A 119 -12.10 -4.02 8.34
CA GLN A 119 -12.72 -2.83 8.93
C GLN A 119 -14.00 -2.43 8.19
N VAL A 120 -13.95 -2.38 6.86
CA VAL A 120 -15.08 -1.96 6.03
C VAL A 120 -16.23 -2.96 6.17
N ARG A 121 -15.93 -4.27 6.13
CA ARG A 121 -16.91 -5.34 6.34
C ARG A 121 -17.55 -5.24 7.72
N TRP A 122 -16.76 -5.05 8.77
CA TRP A 122 -17.25 -4.90 10.13
C TRP A 122 -18.17 -3.69 10.29
N ARG A 123 -17.78 -2.53 9.75
CA ARG A 123 -18.60 -1.31 9.77
C ARG A 123 -19.90 -1.48 8.99
N ALA A 124 -19.84 -2.11 7.82
CA ALA A 124 -21.02 -2.41 7.01
C ALA A 124 -21.98 -3.36 7.74
N HIS A 125 -21.45 -4.42 8.37
CA HIS A 125 -22.24 -5.34 9.18
C HIS A 125 -22.89 -4.63 10.37
N LYS A 126 -22.14 -3.82 11.13
CA LYS A 126 -22.67 -3.05 12.26
C LYS A 126 -23.74 -2.05 11.82
N HIS A 127 -23.55 -1.40 10.67
CA HIS A 127 -24.55 -0.50 10.11
C HIS A 127 -25.84 -1.23 9.69
N LEU A 128 -25.70 -2.45 9.14
CA LEU A 128 -26.84 -3.30 8.77
C LEU A 128 -27.65 -3.71 10.00
N LEU A 129 -27.01 -4.07 11.12
CA LEU A 129 -27.69 -4.42 12.38
C LEU A 129 -28.52 -3.27 12.96
N GLY A 130 -28.21 -2.02 12.61
CA GLY A 130 -28.98 -0.85 13.02
C GLY A 130 -30.21 -0.53 12.15
N GLN A 131 -30.49 -1.33 11.11
CA GLN A 131 -31.59 -1.08 10.19
C GLN A 131 -32.94 -1.59 10.73
N SER A 132 -34.03 -0.95 10.27
CA SER A 132 -35.39 -1.32 10.68
C SER A 132 -35.85 -2.66 10.10
N MET A 133 -36.85 -3.29 10.71
CA MET A 133 -37.47 -4.51 10.16
C MET A 133 -38.07 -4.28 8.76
N GLY A 134 -38.65 -3.09 8.53
CA GLY A 134 -39.18 -2.71 7.21
C GLY A 134 -38.10 -2.70 6.13
N PHE A 135 -36.86 -2.31 6.45
CA PHE A 135 -35.74 -2.41 5.50
C PHE A 135 -35.49 -3.87 5.09
N PHE A 136 -35.45 -4.79 6.05
CA PHE A 136 -35.22 -6.21 5.78
C PHE A 136 -36.38 -6.92 5.07
N GLN A 137 -37.61 -6.41 5.19
CA GLN A 137 -38.76 -6.91 4.42
C GLN A 137 -38.70 -6.49 2.94
N ASN A 138 -38.03 -5.38 2.63
CA ASN A 138 -37.97 -4.80 1.28
C ASN A 138 -36.72 -5.24 0.48
N ASP A 139 -35.74 -5.89 1.11
CA ASP A 139 -34.51 -6.34 0.45
C ASP A 139 -34.17 -7.80 0.77
N PHE A 140 -33.70 -8.55 -0.24
CA PHE A 140 -33.35 -9.95 -0.06
C PHE A 140 -32.00 -10.08 0.65
N ALA A 141 -31.92 -11.01 1.60
CA ALA A 141 -30.72 -11.30 2.37
C ALA A 141 -29.48 -11.56 1.48
N GLY A 142 -29.65 -12.22 0.32
CA GLY A 142 -28.57 -12.46 -0.63
C GLY A 142 -27.96 -11.18 -1.21
N ARG A 143 -28.78 -10.18 -1.57
CA ARG A 143 -28.29 -8.88 -2.07
C ARG A 143 -27.56 -8.10 -0.97
N LEU A 144 -28.10 -8.13 0.25
CA LEU A 144 -27.47 -7.48 1.40
C LEU A 144 -26.11 -8.11 1.73
N SER A 145 -26.05 -9.44 1.75
CA SER A 145 -24.80 -10.19 1.96
C SER A 145 -23.76 -9.85 0.89
N ASN A 146 -24.14 -9.86 -0.39
CA ASN A 146 -23.25 -9.50 -1.48
C ASN A 146 -22.71 -8.07 -1.33
N ARG A 147 -23.55 -7.09 -0.98
CA ARG A 147 -23.10 -5.71 -0.74
C ARG A 147 -22.07 -5.64 0.39
N VAL A 148 -22.33 -6.29 1.52
CA VAL A 148 -21.39 -6.29 2.67
C VAL A 148 -20.07 -6.97 2.31
N MET A 149 -20.11 -8.08 1.57
CA MET A 149 -18.92 -8.83 1.17
C MET A 149 -18.07 -8.11 0.13
N GLN A 150 -18.70 -7.42 -0.83
CA GLN A 150 -18.03 -6.70 -1.93
C GLN A 150 -17.54 -5.30 -1.54
N LEU A 151 -18.16 -4.66 -0.55
CA LEU A 151 -17.76 -3.31 -0.14
C LEU A 151 -16.33 -3.27 0.42
N GLY A 152 -15.92 -4.31 1.15
CA GLY A 152 -14.57 -4.45 1.70
C GLY A 152 -13.47 -4.34 0.64
N PRO A 153 -13.40 -5.32 -0.29
CA PRO A 153 -12.46 -5.27 -1.42
C PRO A 153 -12.55 -3.96 -2.22
N ALA A 154 -13.76 -3.49 -2.54
CA ALA A 154 -13.90 -2.30 -3.39
C ALA A 154 -13.27 -1.03 -2.78
N VAL A 155 -13.40 -0.83 -1.47
CA VAL A 155 -12.83 0.32 -0.75
C VAL A 155 -11.32 0.18 -0.59
N GLU A 156 -10.88 -1.05 -0.32
CA GLU A 156 -9.48 -1.43 -0.19
C GLU A 156 -8.72 -1.25 -1.50
N ASP A 157 -9.15 -1.90 -2.59
CA ASP A 157 -8.58 -1.77 -3.94
C ASP A 157 -8.45 -0.31 -4.37
N SER A 158 -9.51 0.48 -4.18
CA SER A 158 -9.53 1.91 -4.55
C SER A 158 -8.43 2.71 -3.85
N THR A 159 -8.11 2.34 -2.61
CA THR A 159 -7.08 3.03 -1.82
C THR A 159 -5.70 2.44 -2.09
N TYR A 160 -5.61 1.13 -2.26
CA TYR A 160 -4.38 0.43 -2.63
C TYR A 160 -3.81 0.97 -3.94
N MET A 161 -4.63 1.09 -4.99
CA MET A 161 -4.21 1.64 -6.30
C MET A 161 -3.68 3.07 -6.19
N ALA A 162 -4.21 3.88 -5.26
CA ALA A 162 -3.73 5.24 -5.05
C ALA A 162 -2.31 5.31 -4.48
N PHE A 163 -1.86 4.27 -3.78
CA PHE A 163 -0.49 4.16 -3.26
C PHE A 163 0.43 3.34 -4.15
N GLU A 164 -0.08 2.35 -4.89
CA GLU A 164 0.73 1.57 -5.82
C GLU A 164 1.26 2.42 -6.98
N GLY A 165 0.52 3.45 -7.39
CA GLY A 165 0.94 4.38 -8.44
C GLY A 165 2.00 5.41 -8.03
N ILE A 166 2.51 5.36 -6.79
CA ILE A 166 3.53 6.27 -6.23
C ILE A 166 4.84 5.51 -6.03
#